data_AF-A0A0W8FKU6-F1
#
_entry.id   AF-A0A0W8FKU6-F1
#
_cell.length_a   1.000
_cell.length_b   1.000
_cell.length_c   1.000
_cell.angle_alpha   90.00
_cell.angle_beta   90.00
_cell.angle_gamma   90.00
#
_symmetry.space_group_name_H-M   'P 1'
#
loop_
_entity.id
_entity.type
_entity.pdbx_description
1 polymer ?
#
loop_
_entity_poly.entity_id
_entity_poly.type
_entity_poly.pdbx_seq_one_letter_code
_entity_poly.pdbx_strand_id
1 'polypeptide(L)' 'MEIKSSSFNNEAMIPAKYSYDGKNISPPLTWSGAPKET' A
#
# COMPACT_ATOMS: atom_id res chain seq x y z
N MET A 1 5.96 -10.66 -9.50
CA MET A 1 6.00 -9.64 -8.43
C MET A 1 4.66 -8.98 -8.33
N GLU A 2 4.18 -8.79 -7.11
CA GLU A 2 2.95 -8.07 -6.83
C GLU A 2 3.15 -7.23 -5.57
N ILE A 3 2.49 -6.07 -5.52
CA ILE A 3 2.37 -5.23 -4.33
C ILE A 3 0.89 -4.98 -4.06
N LYS A 4 0.48 -5.14 -2.80
CA LYS A 4 -0.89 -4.89 -2.34
C LYS A 4 -0.90 -4.10 -1.04
N SER A 5 -1.99 -3.37 -0.79
CA SER A 5 -2.32 -2.84 0.53
C SER A 5 -3.56 -3.54 1.05
N SER A 6 -3.61 -3.85 2.34
CA SER A 6 -4.84 -4.31 2.99
C SER A 6 -5.86 -3.19 3.21
N SER A 7 -5.47 -1.94 2.95
CA SER A 7 -6.29 -0.75 3.21
C SER A 7 -7.07 -0.25 2.00
N PHE A 8 -6.69 -0.61 0.79
CA PHE A 8 -7.35 -0.21 -0.46
C PHE A 8 -6.93 -1.10 -1.63
N ASN A 9 -7.78 -1.18 -2.65
CA ASN A 9 -7.50 -1.88 -3.90
C ASN A 9 -6.69 -1.00 -4.87
N ASN A 10 -6.05 -1.63 -5.87
CA ASN A 10 -5.41 -0.90 -6.95
C ASN A 10 -6.40 0.06 -7.65
N GLU A 11 -5.94 1.28 -7.95
CA GLU A 11 -6.72 2.38 -8.55
C GLU A 11 -7.93 2.87 -7.74
N ALA A 12 -8.15 2.33 -6.53
CA ALA A 12 -9.15 2.87 -5.62
C ALA A 12 -8.64 4.13 -4.90
N MET A 13 -9.57 4.91 -4.36
CA MET A 13 -9.24 6.07 -3.54
C MET A 13 -8.47 5.64 -2.28
N ILE A 14 -7.34 6.31 -2.04
CA ILE A 14 -6.56 6.10 -0.81
C ILE A 14 -7.33 6.71 0.37
N PRO A 15 -7.52 5.97 1.49
CA PRO A 15 -8.20 6.49 2.66
C PRO A 15 -7.52 7.73 3.23
N ALA A 16 -8.31 8.75 3.59
CA ALA A 16 -7.81 10.03 4.11
C ALA A 16 -6.83 9.88 5.29
N LYS A 17 -6.99 8.84 6.11
CA LYS A 17 -6.03 8.51 7.19
C LYS A 17 -4.56 8.49 6.72
N TYR A 18 -4.30 8.08 5.48
CA TYR A 18 -2.96 7.97 4.89
C TYR A 18 -2.56 9.17 4.02
N SER A 19 -3.40 10.20 3.90
CA SER A 19 -3.08 11.44 3.18
C SER A 19 -2.56 12.53 4.14
N TYR A 20 -2.08 13.62 3.56
CA TYR A 20 -1.61 14.81 4.28
C TYR A 20 -2.67 15.36 5.26
N ASP A 21 -3.93 15.43 4.81
CA ASP A 21 -5.05 15.98 5.60
C ASP A 21 -5.53 15.04 6.72
N GLY A 22 -5.11 13.78 6.71
CA GLY A 22 -5.45 12.82 7.74
C GLY A 22 -4.36 12.68 8.79
N LYS A 23 -3.95 11.42 9.05
CA LYS A 23 -2.88 11.15 10.01
C LYS A 23 -1.49 11.26 9.39
N ASN A 24 -1.41 11.40 8.07
CA ASN A 24 -0.17 11.48 7.30
C ASN A 24 0.82 10.36 7.66
N ILE A 25 0.30 9.13 7.77
CA ILE A 25 1.09 7.91 8.01
C ILE A 25 1.05 7.01 6.78
N SER A 26 2.06 6.17 6.60
CA SER A 26 2.10 5.22 5.49
C SER A 26 1.05 4.11 5.64
N PRO A 27 0.40 3.68 4.54
CA PRO A 27 -0.47 2.51 4.56
C PRO A 27 0.34 1.22 4.70
N PRO A 28 -0.27 0.14 5.21
CA PRO A 28 0.35 -1.18 5.21
C PRO A 28 0.50 -1.67 3.76
N LEU A 29 1.69 -2.17 3.42
CA LEU A 29 2.00 -2.74 2.12
C LEU A 29 2.53 -4.17 2.28
N THR A 30 2.22 -5.02 1.31
CA THR A 30 2.69 -6.40 1.24
C THR A 30 3.20 -6.68 -0.16
N TRP A 31 4.38 -7.26 -0.23
CA TRP A 31 5.05 -7.64 -1.47
C TRP A 31 5.04 -9.16 -1.61
N SER A 32 4.89 -9.66 -2.83
CA SER A 32 4.98 -11.09 -3.12
C SER A 32 5.66 -11.35 -4.46
N GLY A 33 6.21 -12.56 -4.62
CA GLY A 33 6.87 -12.99 -5.86
C GLY A 33 8.12 -12.17 -6.21
N ALA A 34 8.92 -11.80 -5.22
CA ALA A 34 10.27 -11.27 -5.42
C ALA A 34 11.15 -12.34 -6.10
N PRO A 35 12.20 -11.97 -6.85
CA PRO A 35 13.13 -12.90 -7.47
C PRO A 35 13.88 -13.65 -6.37
N LYS A 36 14.52 -14.77 -6.72
CA LYS A 36 15.30 -15.52 -5.73
C LYS A 36 16.57 -14.79 -5.26
N GLU A 37 17.02 -13.79 -6.01
CA GLU A 37 18.26 -13.05 -5.76
C GLU A 37 18.05 -11.72 -5.04
N THR A 38 16.84 -11.42 -4.57
CA THR A 38 16.56 -10.24 -3.71
C THR A 38 17.04 -10.42 -2.28
#